data_AF-A0A7K7LCP1-F1
#
_entry.id   AF-A0A7K7LCP1-F1
#
_cell.length_a   1.000
_cell.length_b   1.000
_cell.length_c   1.000
_cell.angle_alpha   90.00
_cell.angle_beta   90.00
_cell.angle_gamma   90.00
#
_symmetry.space_group_name_H-M   'P 1'
#
loop_
_entity.id
_entity.type
_entity.pdbx_description
1 polymer ?
#
loop_
_entity_poly.entity_id
_entity_poly.type
_entity_poly.pdbx_seq_one_letter_code
_entity_poly.pdbx_strand_id
1 'polypeptide(L)'
;MAEAAWEATWKLPPALCPLFVFLFFTSIYLTTLSLTALSVDRYLSAAFPVQYRQRRRAAHAAVAAAGSWAAALGHCSVVYVAQPGPAGN
;
A
#
# COMPACT_ATOMS: atom_id res chain seq x y z
N MET A 1 -9.77 -7.66 26.60
CA MET A 1 -9.24 -6.58 25.73
C MET A 1 -10.31 -6.20 24.72
N ALA A 2 -11.40 -5.60 25.20
CA ALA A 2 -12.63 -5.35 24.45
C ALA A 2 -12.84 -3.85 24.13
N GLU A 3 -11.81 -3.02 24.29
CA GLU A 3 -11.89 -1.56 24.21
C GLU A 3 -11.49 -1.02 22.82
N ALA A 4 -12.01 -1.61 21.75
CA ALA A 4 -11.94 -1.04 20.38
C ALA A 4 -13.05 -1.55 19.44
N ALA A 5 -14.02 -2.31 19.94
CA ALA A 5 -15.24 -2.63 19.19
C ALA A 5 -16.19 -1.44 19.28
N TRP A 6 -15.79 -0.30 18.71
CA TRP A 6 -16.73 0.76 18.36
C TRP A 6 -17.86 0.08 17.58
N GLU A 7 -19.10 0.37 17.96
CA GLU A 7 -20.35 -0.09 17.35
C GLU A 7 -20.16 -0.60 15.91
N ALA A 8 -20.11 -1.92 15.71
CA ALA A 8 -19.58 -2.58 14.51
C ALA A 8 -20.51 -2.48 13.27
N THR A 9 -21.08 -1.30 13.02
CA THR A 9 -21.87 -0.97 11.83
C THR A 9 -21.09 0.05 11.02
N TRP A 10 -20.53 -0.38 9.88
CA TRP A 10 -19.79 0.49 8.97
C TRP A 10 -20.75 1.52 8.34
N LYS A 11 -20.72 2.77 8.81
CA LYS A 11 -21.60 3.87 8.36
C LYS A 11 -21.17 4.50 7.03
N LEU A 12 -19.96 4.19 6.56
CA LEU A 12 -19.42 4.65 5.29
C LEU A 12 -19.95 3.78 4.14
N PRO A 13 -19.91 4.26 2.89
CA PRO A 13 -20.21 3.44 1.71
C PRO A 13 -19.60 2.04 1.81
N PRO A 14 -20.36 0.99 1.45
CA PRO A 14 -19.91 -0.40 1.61
C PRO A 14 -18.62 -0.70 0.83
N ALA A 15 -18.33 0.08 -0.23
CA ALA A 15 -17.10 -0.01 -1.00
C ALA A 15 -15.84 0.47 -0.26
N LEU A 16 -15.98 1.29 0.79
CA LEU A 16 -14.83 1.82 1.55
C LEU A 16 -14.30 0.80 2.57
N CYS A 17 -15.14 -0.12 3.05
CA CYS A 17 -14.69 -1.17 3.97
C CYS A 17 -13.57 -2.05 3.38
N PRO A 18 -13.73 -2.68 2.20
CA PRO A 18 -12.65 -3.46 1.60
C PRO A 18 -11.47 -2.59 1.15
N LEU A 19 -11.70 -1.31 0.82
CA LEU A 19 -10.63 -0.38 0.46
C LEU A 19 -9.69 -0.10 1.62
N PHE A 20 -10.22 0.22 2.80
CA PHE A 20 -9.42 0.48 3.99
C PHE A 20 -8.59 -0.74 4.39
N VAL A 21 -9.20 -1.92 4.32
CA VAL A 21 -8.49 -3.19 4.55
C VAL A 21 -7.34 -3.36 3.56
N PHE A 22 -7.59 -3.15 2.26
CA PHE A 22 -6.56 -3.25 1.22
C PHE A 22 -5.40 -2.27 1.46
N LEU A 23 -5.69 -0.99 1.66
CA LEU A 23 -4.66 0.03 1.88
C LEU A 23 -3.82 -0.27 3.12
N PHE A 24 -4.44 -0.74 4.20
CA PHE A 24 -3.75 -1.06 5.43
C PHE A 24 -2.74 -2.19 5.23
N PHE A 25 -3.17 -3.30 4.61
CA PHE A 25 -2.27 -4.42 4.31
C PHE A 25 -1.19 -4.02 3.32
N THR A 26 -1.54 -3.36 2.21
CA THR A 26 -0.58 -2.89 1.21
C THR A 26 0.49 -2.00 1.84
N SER A 27 0.09 -1.03 2.67
CA SER A 27 1.03 -0.16 3.38
C SER A 27 2.01 -0.95 4.26
N ILE A 28 1.52 -1.94 5.02
CA ILE A 28 2.36 -2.80 5.86
C ILE A 28 3.35 -3.61 5.01
N TYR A 29 2.91 -4.17 3.87
CA TYR A 29 3.81 -4.89 2.97
C TYR A 29 4.86 -3.99 2.35
N LEU A 30 4.50 -2.78 1.91
CA LEU A 30 5.44 -1.82 1.33
C LEU A 30 6.51 -1.39 2.34
N THR A 31 6.12 -1.10 3.58
CA THR A 31 7.07 -0.72 4.64
C THR A 31 7.97 -1.89 4.99
N THR A 32 7.42 -3.09 5.15
CA THR A 32 8.20 -4.30 5.46
C THR A 32 9.22 -4.59 4.36
N LEU A 33 8.79 -4.61 3.10
CA LEU A 33 9.69 -4.84 1.96
C LEU A 33 10.76 -3.75 1.82
N SER A 34 10.39 -2.49 2.07
CA SER A 34 11.33 -1.37 2.07
C SER A 34 12.38 -1.52 3.19
N LEU A 35 11.95 -1.91 4.40
CA LEU A 35 12.83 -2.15 5.54
C LEU A 35 13.76 -3.34 5.28
N THR A 36 13.26 -4.44 4.70
CA THR A 36 14.10 -5.57 4.30
C THR A 36 15.13 -5.15 3.25
N ALA A 37 14.73 -4.39 2.24
CA ALA A 37 15.64 -3.90 1.21
C ALA A 37 16.70 -2.92 1.76
N LEU A 38 16.34 -2.07 2.75
CA LEU A 38 17.26 -1.21 3.48
C LEU A 38 18.21 -2.02 4.38
N SER A 39 17.73 -3.08 5.03
CA SER A 39 18.57 -3.97 5.85
C SER A 39 19.65 -4.64 5.00
N VAL A 40 19.25 -5.21 3.86
CA VAL A 40 20.17 -5.77 2.88
C VAL A 40 21.13 -4.70 2.34
N ASP A 41 20.76 -3.41 2.37
CA ASP A 41 21.62 -2.25 2.01
C ASP A 41 22.75 -2.03 2.93
N ARG A 42 22.41 -1.92 4.19
CA ARG A 42 23.42 -1.72 5.21
C ARG A 42 24.36 -2.93 5.24
N TYR A 43 23.83 -4.14 5.05
CA TYR A 43 24.63 -5.36 4.98
C TYR A 43 25.61 -5.38 3.79
N LEU A 44 25.12 -5.21 2.56
CA LEU A 44 26.00 -5.28 1.38
C LEU A 44 26.87 -4.03 1.20
N SER A 45 26.46 -2.86 1.68
CA SER A 45 27.33 -1.67 1.68
C SER A 45 28.50 -1.83 2.66
N ALA A 46 28.30 -2.53 3.77
CA ALA A 46 29.37 -2.87 4.70
C ALA A 46 30.31 -3.94 4.12
N ALA A 47 29.78 -4.92 3.39
CA ALA A 47 30.57 -6.01 2.82
C ALA A 47 31.22 -5.67 1.45
N PHE A 48 30.56 -4.88 0.59
CA PHE A 48 30.92 -4.62 -0.81
C PHE A 48 30.57 -3.19 -1.27
N PRO A 49 31.43 -2.19 -1.00
CA PRO A 49 31.08 -0.76 -1.09
C PRO A 49 30.99 -0.16 -2.51
N VAL A 50 31.61 -0.74 -3.55
CA VAL A 50 31.86 -0.03 -4.83
C VAL A 50 30.74 -0.15 -5.88
N GLN A 51 30.04 -1.29 -5.98
CA GLN A 51 29.07 -1.51 -7.07
C GLN A 51 27.60 -1.36 -6.66
N TYR A 52 27.31 -1.23 -5.36
CA TYR A 52 25.94 -1.41 -4.86
C TYR A 52 25.08 -0.14 -4.82
N ARG A 53 25.71 1.04 -4.73
CA ARG A 53 25.02 2.31 -4.39
C ARG A 53 24.00 2.78 -5.43
N GLN A 54 24.18 2.47 -6.72
CA GLN A 54 23.34 2.98 -7.81
C GLN A 54 22.08 2.15 -8.07
N ARG A 55 22.13 0.83 -7.81
CA ARG A 55 21.01 -0.09 -8.12
C ARG A 55 19.90 -0.05 -7.05
N ARG A 56 20.19 0.40 -5.83
CA ARG A 56 19.19 0.48 -4.75
C ARG A 56 18.24 1.63 -4.82
N ARG A 57 18.73 2.82 -5.18
CA ARG A 57 17.87 3.99 -5.30
C ARG A 57 16.77 3.74 -6.33
N ALA A 58 17.12 3.05 -7.41
CA ALA A 58 16.18 2.59 -8.42
C ALA A 58 15.18 1.56 -7.88
N ALA A 59 15.61 0.57 -7.08
CA ALA A 59 14.71 -0.44 -6.53
C ALA A 59 13.68 0.13 -5.53
N HIS A 60 14.12 0.98 -4.59
CA HIS A 60 13.21 1.64 -3.65
C HIS A 60 12.25 2.61 -4.36
N ALA A 61 12.77 3.41 -5.30
CA ALA A 61 11.94 4.29 -6.10
C ALA A 61 10.93 3.50 -6.94
N ALA A 62 11.32 2.34 -7.50
CA ALA A 62 10.41 1.48 -8.26
C ALA A 62 9.32 0.86 -7.40
N VAL A 63 9.63 0.42 -6.16
CA VAL A 63 8.61 -0.13 -5.23
C VAL A 63 7.65 0.96 -4.78
N ALA A 64 8.16 2.15 -4.42
CA ALA A 64 7.33 3.29 -4.05
C ALA A 64 6.44 3.73 -5.23
N ALA A 65 7.01 3.80 -6.45
CA ALA A 65 6.27 4.09 -7.66
C ALA A 65 5.18 3.04 -7.91
N ALA A 66 5.53 1.75 -7.94
CA ALA A 66 4.57 0.65 -8.13
C ALA A 66 3.44 0.69 -7.09
N GLY A 67 3.76 0.96 -5.83
CA GLY A 67 2.80 1.18 -4.75
C GLY A 67 1.85 2.35 -5.03
N SER A 68 2.40 3.50 -5.42
CA SER A 68 1.60 4.68 -5.75
C SER A 68 0.70 4.46 -6.97
N TRP A 69 1.17 3.73 -7.99
CA TRP A 69 0.39 3.35 -9.17
C TRP A 69 -0.74 2.39 -8.79
N ALA A 70 -0.49 1.39 -7.94
CA ALA A 70 -1.51 0.46 -7.48
C ALA A 70 -2.60 1.18 -6.65
N ALA A 71 -2.21 2.10 -5.78
CA ALA A 71 -3.14 2.94 -5.03
C ALA A 71 -3.97 3.85 -5.95
N ALA A 72 -3.35 4.46 -6.97
CA ALA A 72 -4.03 5.29 -7.95
C ALA A 72 -5.03 4.49 -8.80
N LEU A 73 -4.67 3.29 -9.25
CA LEU A 73 -5.57 2.38 -9.97
C LEU A 73 -6.74 1.93 -9.09
N GLY A 74 -6.47 1.62 -7.81
CA GLY A 74 -7.51 1.29 -6.84
C GLY A 74 -8.45 2.46 -6.57
N HIS A 75 -7.93 3.68 -6.49
CA HIS A 75 -8.74 4.89 -6.35
C HIS A 75 -9.63 5.12 -7.58
N CYS A 76 -9.08 5.01 -8.79
CA CYS A 76 -9.83 5.18 -10.03
C CYS A 76 -10.90 4.09 -10.23
N SER A 77 -10.63 2.84 -9.83
CA SER A 77 -11.64 1.76 -9.93
C SER A 77 -12.76 1.93 -8.90
N VAL A 78 -12.44 2.36 -7.67
CA VAL A 78 -13.44 2.66 -6.65
C VAL A 78 -14.37 3.79 -7.08
N VAL A 79 -13.83 4.86 -7.69
CA VAL A 79 -14.67 5.96 -8.20
C VAL A 79 -15.63 5.47 -9.30
N TYR A 80 -15.23 4.50 -10.11
CA TYR A 80 -16.09 3.88 -11.12
C TYR A 80 -17.17 2.95 -10.52
N VAL A 81 -16.83 2.14 -9.52
CA VAL A 81 -17.78 1.23 -8.85
C VAL A 81 -18.70 1.97 -7.88
N ALA A 82 -18.27 3.14 -7.40
CA ALA A 82 -19.04 4.01 -6.52
C ALA A 82 -20.00 4.96 -7.26
N GLN A 83 -20.02 4.97 -8.60
CA GLN A 83 -21.19 5.49 -9.32
C GLN A 83 -22.32 4.49 -9.12
N PRO A 84 -23.36 4.83 -8.32
CA PRO A 84 -24.55 4.02 -8.28
C PRO A 84 -25.12 4.09 -9.69
N GLY A 85 -25.24 2.95 -10.37
CA GLY A 85 -26.13 2.88 -11.51
C GLY A 85 -27.48 3.48 -11.08
N PRO A 86 -28.14 4.29 -11.93
CA PRO A 86 -29.41 4.90 -11.57
C PRO A 86 -30.32 3.78 -11.06
N ALA A 87 -30.83 3.94 -9.84
CA ALA A 87 -31.82 3.03 -9.28
C ALA A 87 -32.94 2.94 -10.31
N GLY A 88 -32.97 1.81 -11.02
CA GLY A 88 -34.01 1.48 -11.98
C GLY A 88 -35.33 1.40 -11.22
N ASN A 89 -36.24 2.26 -11.66
CA ASN A 89 -37.63 2.41 -11.24
C ASN A 89 -38.39 1.08 -11.09
#